data_AF-A0A1T5AT84-F1
#
_entry.id   AF-A0A1T5AT84-F1
#
_cell.length_a   1.000
_cell.length_b   1.000
_cell.length_c   1.000
_cell.angle_alpha   90.00
_cell.angle_beta   90.00
_cell.angle_gamma   90.00
#
_symmetry.space_group_name_H-M   'P 1'
#
loop_
_entity.id
_entity.type
_entity.pdbx_description
1 polymer ?
#
loop_
_entity_poly.entity_id
_entity_poly.type
_entity_poly.pdbx_seq_one_letter_code
_entity_poly.pdbx_strand_id
1 'polypeptide(L)'
;MTTYFLSIKDMSRAKGPDPELSFEGIGPDKLATDIADAMRGDGLFQRWRARQPEPDEVDPSLGVTDGTASAKGELSNDRTDIQLTTSLPMRIVKHRLNLLIGSSWELRDTR
;
A
#
# COMPACT_ATOMS: atom_id res chain seq x y z
N MET A 1 -11.04 13.58 2.18
CA MET A 1 -10.11 12.55 1.65
C MET A 1 -8.78 13.22 1.39
N THR A 2 -7.70 12.56 1.72
CA THR A 2 -6.34 13.04 1.51
C THR A 2 -5.76 12.35 0.28
N THR A 3 -4.99 13.09 -0.49
CA THR A 3 -4.25 12.61 -1.65
C THR A 3 -2.77 12.53 -1.30
N TYR A 4 -2.21 11.33 -1.38
CA TYR A 4 -0.80 11.04 -1.17
C TYR A 4 -0.11 10.89 -2.52
N PHE A 5 0.99 11.61 -2.72
CA PHE A 5 1.84 11.46 -3.90
C PHE A 5 3.06 10.64 -3.50
N LEU A 6 3.12 9.40 -3.99
CA LEU A 6 4.17 8.43 -3.68
C LEU A 6 5.09 8.28 -4.87
N SER A 7 6.38 8.04 -4.63
CA SER A 7 7.36 7.82 -5.69
C SER A 7 8.21 6.58 -5.39
N ILE A 8 8.24 5.66 -6.33
CA ILE A 8 8.96 4.38 -6.27
C ILE A 8 10.10 4.44 -7.28
N LYS A 9 11.34 4.51 -6.78
CA LYS A 9 12.53 4.63 -7.64
C LYS A 9 12.85 3.33 -8.36
N ASP A 10 12.70 2.21 -7.65
CA ASP A 10 13.08 0.90 -8.16
C ASP A 10 11.94 -0.09 -7.90
N MET A 11 11.14 -0.33 -8.94
CA MET A 11 10.02 -1.26 -8.89
C MET A 11 10.46 -2.70 -8.56
N SER A 12 11.70 -3.09 -8.87
CA SER A 12 12.20 -4.43 -8.54
C SER A 12 12.38 -4.64 -7.03
N ARG A 13 12.56 -3.54 -6.29
CA ARG A 13 12.71 -3.54 -4.82
C ARG A 13 11.41 -3.26 -4.08
N ALA A 14 10.34 -2.93 -4.80
CA ALA A 14 9.00 -2.71 -4.25
C ALA A 14 8.35 -4.04 -3.80
N LYS A 15 8.90 -4.62 -2.75
CA LYS A 15 8.49 -5.89 -2.14
C LYS A 15 8.34 -5.69 -0.64
N GLY A 16 7.25 -6.21 -0.10
CA GLY A 16 7.05 -6.30 1.34
C GLY A 16 8.00 -7.30 2.00
N PRO A 17 8.00 -7.33 3.35
CA PRO A 17 8.84 -8.26 4.11
C PRO A 17 8.41 -9.73 3.96
N ASP A 18 7.13 -9.98 3.69
CA ASP A 18 6.58 -11.31 3.42
C ASP A 18 6.31 -11.44 1.91
N PRO A 19 7.00 -12.35 1.20
CA PRO A 19 6.80 -12.57 -0.23
C PRO A 19 5.35 -12.88 -0.60
N GLU A 20 4.60 -13.60 0.24
CA GLU A 20 3.22 -14.01 -0.06
C GLU A 20 2.21 -12.85 0.04
N LEU A 21 2.58 -11.77 0.72
CA LEU A 21 1.78 -10.56 0.87
C LEU A 21 2.24 -9.42 -0.06
N SER A 22 3.40 -9.60 -0.67
CA SER A 22 4.06 -8.59 -1.47
C SER A 22 3.39 -8.41 -2.84
N PHE A 23 3.61 -7.24 -3.42
CA PHE A 23 3.27 -6.95 -4.80
C PHE A 23 4.01 -7.88 -5.77
N GLU A 24 3.30 -8.53 -6.69
CA GLU A 24 3.88 -9.42 -7.71
C GLU A 24 3.67 -8.94 -9.15
N GLY A 25 3.08 -7.76 -9.34
CA GLY A 25 2.78 -7.21 -10.66
C GLY A 25 3.97 -6.54 -11.35
N ILE A 26 3.69 -6.03 -12.55
CA ILE A 26 4.63 -5.25 -13.36
C ILE A 26 3.96 -3.93 -13.74
N GLY A 27 4.69 -2.84 -13.56
CA GLY A 27 4.29 -1.52 -14.04
C GLY A 27 3.40 -0.72 -13.08
N PRO A 28 3.23 0.57 -13.39
CA PRO A 28 2.60 1.55 -12.49
C PRO A 28 1.10 1.33 -12.32
N ASP A 29 0.37 0.96 -13.37
CA ASP A 29 -1.08 0.74 -13.32
C ASP A 29 -1.45 -0.40 -12.37
N LYS A 30 -0.75 -1.55 -12.48
CA LYS A 30 -0.98 -2.71 -11.62
C LYS A 30 -0.64 -2.40 -10.17
N LEU A 31 0.44 -1.66 -9.92
CA LEU A 31 0.79 -1.21 -8.58
C LEU A 31 -0.30 -0.30 -7.99
N ALA A 32 -0.81 0.64 -8.77
CA ALA A 32 -1.89 1.51 -8.33
C ALA A 32 -3.17 0.72 -8.00
N THR A 33 -3.55 -0.24 -8.83
CA THR A 33 -4.69 -1.14 -8.54
C THR A 33 -4.50 -1.85 -7.20
N ASP A 34 -3.34 -2.48 -6.99
CA ASP A 34 -3.09 -3.25 -5.75
C ASP A 34 -3.03 -2.37 -4.51
N ILE A 35 -2.46 -1.15 -4.62
CA ILE A 35 -2.48 -0.18 -3.54
C ILE A 35 -3.92 0.22 -3.22
N ALA A 36 -4.74 0.53 -4.23
CA ALA A 36 -6.14 0.91 -4.00
C ALA A 36 -6.92 -0.22 -3.34
N ASP A 37 -6.74 -1.45 -3.81
CA ASP A 37 -7.43 -2.62 -3.26
C ASP A 37 -7.00 -2.93 -1.82
N ALA A 38 -5.71 -2.72 -1.48
CA ALA A 38 -5.21 -2.83 -0.11
C ALA A 38 -5.79 -1.79 0.86
N MET A 39 -6.34 -0.68 0.36
CA MET A 39 -7.06 0.32 1.15
C MET A 39 -8.56 0.04 1.22
N ARG A 40 -9.15 -0.47 0.13
CA ARG A 40 -10.59 -0.78 0.04
C ARG A 40 -11.01 -1.96 0.89
N GLY A 41 -10.15 -2.97 0.99
CA GLY A 41 -10.41 -4.19 1.73
C GLY A 41 -9.44 -4.39 2.89
N ASP A 42 -9.82 -5.29 3.79
CA ASP A 42 -8.97 -5.74 4.90
C ASP A 42 -8.26 -7.06 4.59
N GLY A 43 -8.46 -7.67 3.42
CA GLY A 43 -7.90 -8.98 3.07
C GLY A 43 -6.37 -9.07 3.22
N LEU A 44 -5.63 -8.03 2.81
CA LEU A 44 -4.18 -7.96 3.03
C LEU A 44 -3.84 -7.94 4.52
N PHE A 45 -4.60 -7.17 5.32
CA PHE A 45 -4.44 -7.10 6.76
C PHE A 45 -4.76 -8.42 7.46
N GLN A 46 -5.85 -9.10 7.09
CA GLN A 46 -6.23 -10.38 7.70
C GLN A 46 -5.18 -11.46 7.41
N ARG A 47 -4.65 -11.52 6.18
CA ARG A 47 -3.56 -12.45 5.82
C ARG A 47 -2.28 -12.16 6.59
N TRP A 48 -1.94 -10.89 6.82
CA TRP A 48 -0.81 -10.50 7.68
C TRP A 48 -1.06 -10.83 9.16
N ARG A 49 -2.26 -10.52 9.66
CA ARG A 49 -2.68 -10.74 11.05
C ARG A 49 -2.60 -12.22 11.41
N ALA A 50 -3.07 -13.11 10.52
CA ALA A 50 -3.02 -14.56 10.70
C ALA A 50 -1.60 -15.13 10.81
N ARG A 51 -0.58 -14.37 10.40
CA ARG A 51 0.84 -14.75 10.48
C ARG A 51 1.56 -14.19 11.71
N GLN A 52 0.88 -13.36 12.51
CA GLN A 52 1.45 -12.87 13.76
C GLN A 52 1.49 -14.00 14.80
N PRO A 53 2.43 -13.98 15.75
CA PRO A 53 2.50 -14.98 16.82
C PRO A 53 1.19 -15.08 17.63
N GLU A 54 0.53 -13.94 17.86
CA GLU A 54 -0.74 -13.83 18.58
C GLU A 54 -1.72 -12.99 17.74
N PRO A 55 -2.41 -13.60 16.75
CA PRO A 55 -3.29 -12.89 15.83
C PRO A 55 -4.43 -12.15 16.54
N ASP A 56 -4.93 -12.70 17.64
CA ASP A 56 -6.05 -12.13 18.39
C ASP A 56 -5.67 -10.88 19.19
N GLU A 57 -4.38 -10.70 19.51
CA GLU A 57 -3.85 -9.52 20.20
C GLU A 57 -3.51 -8.35 19.26
N VAL A 58 -3.53 -8.59 17.95
CA VAL A 58 -3.30 -7.54 16.95
C VAL A 58 -4.38 -6.48 17.04
N ASP A 59 -3.97 -5.21 17.16
CA ASP A 59 -4.86 -4.05 17.21
C ASP A 59 -5.86 -4.03 16.04
N PRO A 60 -7.18 -4.19 16.31
CA PRO A 60 -8.22 -4.18 15.27
C PRO A 60 -8.29 -2.86 14.50
N SER A 61 -7.81 -1.75 15.08
CA SER A 61 -7.80 -0.44 14.42
C SER A 61 -6.89 -0.41 13.18
N LEU A 62 -5.96 -1.36 13.07
CA LEU A 62 -5.15 -1.57 11.86
C LEU A 62 -5.96 -2.14 10.69
N GLY A 63 -7.16 -2.68 10.94
CA GLY A 63 -8.06 -3.28 9.95
C GLY A 63 -9.05 -2.32 9.29
N VAL A 64 -8.98 -1.01 9.58
CA VAL A 64 -9.88 0.00 8.97
C VAL A 64 -9.67 0.05 7.46
N THR A 65 -10.78 0.22 6.72
CA THR A 65 -10.82 0.26 5.25
C THR A 65 -11.50 1.52 4.73
N ASP A 66 -11.26 1.83 3.47
CA ASP A 66 -11.93 2.88 2.72
C ASP A 66 -12.37 2.33 1.35
N GLY A 67 -13.63 1.90 1.28
CA GLY A 67 -14.21 1.32 0.06
C GLY A 67 -14.23 2.28 -1.15
N THR A 68 -13.99 3.57 -0.94
CA THR A 68 -13.91 4.59 -1.98
C THR A 68 -12.48 5.00 -2.35
N ALA A 69 -11.48 4.35 -1.75
CA ALA A 69 -10.07 4.61 -2.07
C ALA A 69 -9.79 4.38 -3.57
N SER A 70 -8.90 5.17 -4.13
CA SER A 70 -8.48 5.04 -5.53
C SER A 70 -7.02 5.40 -5.66
N ALA A 71 -6.34 4.80 -6.64
CA ALA A 71 -4.99 5.19 -6.98
C ALA A 71 -4.80 5.20 -8.49
N LYS A 72 -3.89 6.07 -8.94
CA LYS A 72 -3.41 6.13 -10.32
C LYS A 72 -1.90 6.03 -10.31
N GLY A 73 -1.35 5.30 -11.28
CA GLY A 73 0.09 5.17 -11.43
C GLY A 73 0.52 5.66 -12.79
N GLU A 74 1.71 6.25 -12.84
CA GLU A 74 2.37 6.61 -14.08
C GLU A 74 3.88 6.35 -14.01
N LEU A 75 4.49 6.15 -15.16
CA LEU A 75 5.95 6.07 -15.29
C LEU A 75 6.48 7.47 -15.60
N SER A 76 7.37 7.97 -14.76
CA SER A 76 7.92 9.32 -14.84
C SER A 76 9.44 9.26 -14.65
N ASN A 77 10.19 9.63 -15.69
CA ASN A 77 11.65 9.79 -15.65
C ASN A 77 12.39 8.70 -14.86
N ASP A 78 12.20 7.42 -15.21
CA ASP A 78 12.76 6.21 -14.55
C ASP A 78 12.10 5.73 -13.25
N ARG A 79 11.12 6.47 -12.72
CA ARG A 79 10.40 6.14 -11.49
C ARG A 79 8.94 5.83 -11.77
N THR A 80 8.32 5.12 -10.83
CA THR A 80 6.86 4.98 -10.79
C THR A 80 6.30 5.94 -9.76
N ASP A 81 5.46 6.86 -10.20
CA ASP A 81 4.73 7.76 -9.32
C ASP A 81 3.29 7.27 -9.15
N ILE A 82 2.79 7.35 -7.92
CA ILE A 82 1.45 6.90 -7.53
C ILE A 82 0.72 8.06 -6.85
N GLN A 83 -0.45 8.41 -7.37
CA GLN A 83 -1.39 9.29 -6.71
C GLN A 83 -2.45 8.42 -6.01
N LEU A 84 -2.43 8.36 -4.68
CA LEU A 84 -3.40 7.63 -3.87
C LEU A 84 -4.36 8.60 -3.19
N THR A 85 -5.67 8.46 -3.40
CA THR A 85 -6.71 9.22 -2.70
C THR A 85 -7.47 8.29 -1.75
N THR A 86 -7.47 8.62 -0.46
CA THR A 86 -8.18 7.85 0.57
C THR A 86 -8.55 8.71 1.80
N SER A 87 -9.52 8.27 2.58
CA SER A 87 -9.86 8.80 3.90
C SER A 87 -9.08 8.14 5.05
N LEU A 88 -8.32 7.07 4.76
CA LEU A 88 -7.52 6.38 5.76
C LEU A 88 -6.40 7.27 6.33
N PRO A 89 -6.14 7.21 7.64
CA PRO A 89 -5.04 7.96 8.23
C PRO A 89 -3.69 7.39 7.78
N MET A 90 -2.68 8.26 7.71
CA MET A 90 -1.33 7.93 7.23
C MET A 90 -0.71 6.68 7.89
N ARG A 91 -1.01 6.43 9.16
CA ARG A 91 -0.55 5.21 9.87
C ARG A 91 -1.01 3.94 9.15
N ILE A 92 -2.26 3.87 8.73
CA ILE A 92 -2.85 2.71 8.06
C ILE A 92 -2.32 2.61 6.64
N VAL A 93 -2.26 3.74 5.92
CA VAL A 93 -1.67 3.80 4.57
C VAL A 93 -0.24 3.26 4.58
N LYS A 94 0.61 3.77 5.49
CA LYS A 94 2.00 3.33 5.64
C LYS A 94 2.10 1.85 5.97
N HIS A 95 1.23 1.35 6.86
CA HIS A 95 1.21 -0.06 7.21
C HIS A 95 0.87 -0.94 5.99
N ARG A 96 -0.18 -0.60 5.22
CA ARG A 96 -0.54 -1.31 3.98
C ARG A 96 0.57 -1.26 2.93
N LEU A 97 1.17 -0.09 2.71
CA LEU A 97 2.30 0.07 1.79
C LEU A 97 3.50 -0.78 2.22
N ASN A 98 3.79 -0.85 3.52
CA ASN A 98 4.89 -1.67 4.01
C ASN A 98 4.66 -3.17 3.79
N LEU A 99 3.42 -3.65 3.94
CA LEU A 99 3.08 -5.05 3.64
C LEU A 99 3.21 -5.36 2.14
N LEU A 100 2.81 -4.43 1.28
CA LEU A 100 2.72 -4.64 -0.16
C LEU A 100 4.07 -4.40 -0.87
N ILE A 101 4.73 -3.28 -0.60
CA ILE A 101 5.92 -2.80 -1.32
C ILE A 101 7.10 -2.45 -0.40
N GLY A 102 6.99 -2.74 0.90
CA GLY A 102 8.06 -2.51 1.86
C GLY A 102 8.40 -1.03 2.02
N SER A 103 9.70 -0.74 2.12
CA SER A 103 10.24 0.61 2.32
C SER A 103 10.75 1.28 1.04
N SER A 104 10.54 0.69 -0.14
CA SER A 104 11.09 1.18 -1.43
C SER A 104 10.22 2.27 -2.06
N TRP A 105 9.71 3.21 -1.26
CA TRP A 105 8.89 4.32 -1.71
C TRP A 105 9.17 5.57 -0.87
N GLU A 106 8.89 6.72 -1.47
CA GLU A 106 9.03 8.03 -0.84
C GLU A 106 7.69 8.76 -0.91
N LEU A 107 7.30 9.43 0.18
CA LEU A 107 6.18 10.39 0.14
C LEU A 107 6.70 11.72 -0.40
N ARG A 108 6.14 12.19 -1.51
CA ARG A 108 6.47 13.48 -2.14
C ARG A 108 5.67 14.62 -1.57
N ASP A 109 4.37 14.43 -1.46
CA ASP A 109 3.42 15.48 -1.09
C ASP A 109 2.13 14.85 -0.52
N THR A 110 1.36 15.64 0.22
CA THR A 110 0.03 15.30 0.72
C THR A 110 -0.91 16.48 0.57
N ARG A 111 -2.08 16.26 -0.02
CA ARG A 111 -3.09 17.31 -0.28
C ARG A 111 -4.46 16.92 0.24
#